data_AF-A0AAW0TW69-F1
#
_entry.id   AF-A0AAW0TW69-F1
#
_cell.length_a   1.000
_cell.length_b   1.000
_cell.length_c   1.000
_cell.angle_alpha   90.00
_cell.angle_beta   90.00
_cell.angle_gamma   90.00
#
_symmetry.space_group_name_H-M   'P 1'
#
loop_
_entity.id
_entity.type
_entity.pdbx_description
1 polymer ?
#
loop_
_entity_poly.entity_id
_entity_poly.type
_entity_poly.pdbx_seq_one_letter_code
_entity_poly.pdbx_strand_id
1 'polypeptide(L)'
;MMPEDMASSSGYGVALSTGQWSVNPDTGLMTLTEAAKARIINQDPIEKWYLLDPEPLARGQFAVVYHCRHRITGEEFAAKFSSRWRLGADCTSDILHEVGVCALLRQAQRTVQLKEVFRTETELVLVMEYAAGGDLQTLLDEDLVPYERDVISFTRQLLEGLVKVHDLNLVHLDIKPQNLVLMGEFPDCDVKLCDFEISRLLTPGREVREILGHS
;
A
#
# COMPACT_ATOMS: atom_id res chain seq x y z
N MET A 1 -2.47 32.51 17.59
CA MET A 1 -1.22 32.05 18.23
C MET A 1 -1.18 30.55 18.03
N MET A 2 -0.53 30.10 16.95
CA MET A 2 -0.49 28.69 16.57
C MET A 2 0.87 28.11 16.96
N PRO A 3 0.95 26.86 17.44
CA PRO A 3 2.20 26.29 17.92
C PRO A 3 3.20 26.12 16.78
N GLU A 4 4.45 26.43 17.09
CA GLU A 4 5.65 26.08 16.35
C GLU A 4 5.78 24.55 16.32
N ASP A 5 5.49 23.94 15.17
CA ASP A 5 6.08 22.67 14.73
C ASP A 5 5.90 22.56 13.21
N MET A 6 6.46 23.54 12.50
CA MET A 6 6.74 23.46 11.07
C MET A 6 8.10 22.77 10.89
N ALA A 7 8.11 21.45 10.96
CA ALA A 7 9.21 20.65 10.42
C ALA A 7 8.78 20.12 9.06
N SER A 8 9.50 20.53 8.01
CA SER A 8 9.48 19.85 6.71
C SER A 8 9.91 18.39 6.91
N SER A 9 8.96 17.46 6.95
CA SER A 9 9.26 16.04 6.87
C SER A 9 9.06 15.58 5.43
N SER A 10 10.14 15.61 4.66
CA SER A 10 10.32 14.78 3.46
C SER A 10 10.34 13.26 3.79
N GLY A 11 9.82 12.86 4.95
CA GLY A 11 9.69 11.48 5.37
C GLY A 11 8.31 10.96 4.99
N TYR A 12 8.25 10.10 3.98
CA TYR A 12 7.10 9.22 3.84
C TYR A 12 6.96 8.37 5.10
N GLY A 13 5.80 8.47 5.73
CA GLY A 13 5.10 7.27 6.19
C GLY A 13 5.06 6.95 7.67
N VAL A 14 4.15 6.02 7.93
CA VAL A 14 3.99 5.31 9.19
C VAL A 14 5.26 4.50 9.47
N ALA A 15 6.00 4.87 10.52
CA ALA A 15 7.12 4.06 10.98
C ALA A 15 6.66 3.03 12.01
N LEU A 16 7.15 1.79 11.93
CA LEU A 16 7.04 0.78 12.99
C LEU A 16 8.43 0.47 13.57
N SER A 17 8.50 0.30 14.88
CA SER A 17 9.69 -0.14 15.61
C SER A 17 9.53 -1.56 16.16
N THR A 18 10.63 -2.20 16.53
CA THR A 18 10.62 -3.54 17.12
C THR A 18 9.71 -3.59 18.36
N GLY A 19 8.90 -4.65 18.46
CA GLY A 19 7.94 -4.83 19.57
C GLY A 19 6.58 -4.16 19.36
N GLN A 20 6.38 -3.41 18.27
CA GLN A 20 5.08 -2.84 17.90
C GLN A 20 4.18 -3.81 17.12
N TRP A 21 4.71 -4.97 16.75
CA TRP A 21 4.05 -5.98 15.94
C TRP A 21 4.55 -7.40 16.27
N SER A 22 3.77 -8.40 15.89
CA SER A 22 4.12 -9.82 15.90
C SER A 22 3.71 -10.46 14.57
N VAL A 23 4.26 -11.65 14.28
CA VAL A 23 3.88 -12.45 13.11
C VAL A 23 3.33 -13.77 13.61
N ASN A 24 2.19 -14.19 13.06
CA ASN A 24 1.70 -15.54 13.26
C ASN A 24 2.61 -16.49 12.44
N PRO A 25 3.33 -17.43 13.09
CA PRO A 25 4.33 -18.24 12.42
C PRO A 25 3.75 -19.30 11.48
N ASP A 26 2.46 -19.61 11.60
CA ASP A 26 1.77 -20.62 10.78
C ASP A 26 1.12 -19.99 9.56
N THR A 27 0.58 -18.79 9.71
CA THR A 27 -0.09 -18.09 8.61
C THR A 27 0.79 -17.05 7.91
N GLY A 28 1.83 -16.53 8.56
CA GLY A 28 2.65 -15.42 8.07
C GLY A 28 2.02 -14.03 8.21
N LEU A 29 0.84 -13.95 8.84
CA LEU A 29 0.11 -12.68 9.03
C LEU A 29 0.71 -11.85 10.16
N MET A 30 0.83 -10.55 9.91
CA MET A 30 1.32 -9.57 10.86
C MET A 30 0.17 -9.06 11.73
N THR A 31 0.39 -8.97 13.03
CA THR A 31 -0.54 -8.36 13.99
C THR A 31 0.12 -7.16 14.65
N LEU A 32 -0.54 -6.00 14.59
CA LEU A 32 -0.10 -4.80 15.30
C LEU A 32 -0.56 -4.83 16.75
N THR A 33 0.27 -4.34 17.66
CA THR A 33 -0.11 -4.11 19.07
C THR A 33 -1.13 -2.99 19.18
N GLU A 34 -1.96 -2.97 20.23
CA GLU A 34 -2.93 -1.88 20.45
C GLU A 34 -2.25 -0.50 20.55
N ALA A 35 -1.06 -0.44 21.17
CA ALA A 35 -0.27 0.79 21.23
C ALA A 35 0.20 1.25 19.84
N ALA A 36 0.58 0.31 18.96
CA ALA A 36 0.92 0.63 17.58
C ALA A 36 -0.30 1.13 16.80
N LYS A 37 -1.45 0.45 16.92
CA LYS A 37 -2.72 0.88 16.30
C LYS A 37 -3.09 2.29 16.73
N ALA A 38 -3.07 2.58 18.03
CA ALA A 38 -3.41 3.89 18.59
C ALA A 38 -2.49 5.02 18.10
N ARG A 39 -1.23 4.71 17.78
CA ARG A 39 -0.27 5.68 17.25
C ARG A 39 -0.41 5.92 15.75
N ILE A 40 -0.78 4.88 15.00
CA ILE A 40 -0.74 4.88 13.53
C ILE A 40 -2.08 5.32 12.93
N ILE A 41 -3.19 4.96 13.58
CA ILE A 41 -4.53 5.17 13.04
C ILE A 41 -5.06 6.49 13.55
N ASN A 42 -5.14 7.46 12.64
CA ASN A 42 -5.78 8.74 12.88
C ASN A 42 -7.30 8.55 13.01
N GLN A 43 -7.89 9.10 14.08
CA GLN A 43 -9.32 9.02 14.37
C GLN A 43 -10.10 10.24 13.85
N ASP A 44 -9.41 11.28 13.37
CA ASP A 44 -10.07 12.40 12.70
C ASP A 44 -10.65 11.94 11.35
N PRO A 45 -11.75 12.56 10.88
CA PRO A 45 -12.18 12.40 9.49
C PRO A 45 -11.06 12.78 8.52
N ILE A 46 -10.83 11.94 7.50
CA ILE A 46 -9.80 12.17 6.49
C ILE A 46 -9.99 13.52 5.78
N GLU A 47 -11.23 13.95 5.61
CA GLU A 47 -11.61 15.21 4.95
C GLU A 47 -11.12 16.43 5.72
N LYS A 48 -10.73 16.31 6.99
CA LYS A 48 -10.07 17.39 7.73
C LYS A 48 -8.68 17.70 7.17
N TRP A 49 -8.01 16.70 6.59
CA TRP A 49 -6.61 16.75 6.16
C TRP A 49 -6.46 16.70 4.65
N TYR A 50 -7.34 15.97 3.96
CA TYR A 50 -7.29 15.75 2.51
C TYR A 50 -8.57 16.24 1.83
N LEU A 51 -8.43 16.66 0.57
CA LEU A 51 -9.50 16.88 -0.39
C LEU A 51 -9.57 15.66 -1.28
N LEU A 52 -10.70 14.96 -1.30
CA LEU A 52 -10.91 13.79 -2.17
C LEU A 52 -11.58 14.22 -3.46
N ASP A 53 -11.15 13.61 -4.55
CA ASP A 53 -11.84 13.74 -5.83
C ASP A 53 -13.23 13.06 -5.77
N PRO A 54 -14.22 13.57 -6.51
CA PRO A 54 -15.58 13.06 -6.44
C PRO A 54 -15.72 11.65 -7.03
N GLU A 55 -14.95 11.36 -8.08
CA GLU A 55 -14.93 10.06 -8.74
C GLU A 55 -13.71 9.24 -8.31
N PRO A 56 -13.87 7.92 -8.09
CA PRO A 56 -12.73 7.10 -7.72
C PRO A 56 -11.87 6.74 -8.93
N LEU A 57 -10.59 6.54 -8.65
CA LEU A 57 -9.61 5.99 -9.60
C LEU A 57 -9.91 4.52 -9.90
N ALA A 58 -10.31 3.76 -8.89
CA ALA A 58 -10.58 2.32 -9.01
C ALA A 58 -11.64 1.86 -8.01
N ARG A 59 -12.42 0.84 -8.40
CA ARG A 59 -13.42 0.18 -7.55
C ARG A 59 -13.18 -1.32 -7.54
N GLY A 60 -12.83 -1.86 -6.38
CA GLY A 60 -12.75 -3.29 -6.11
C GLY A 60 -13.95 -3.80 -5.32
N GLN A 61 -13.97 -5.09 -5.02
CA GLN A 61 -15.06 -5.71 -4.26
C GLN A 61 -15.14 -5.22 -2.81
N PHE A 62 -13.99 -4.99 -2.17
CA PHE A 62 -13.90 -4.63 -0.74
C PHE A 62 -13.17 -3.31 -0.49
N ALA A 63 -12.75 -2.62 -1.54
CA ALA A 63 -12.06 -1.34 -1.44
C ALA A 63 -12.37 -0.43 -2.62
N VAL A 64 -12.34 0.89 -2.36
CA VAL A 64 -12.45 1.94 -3.38
C VAL A 64 -11.26 2.86 -3.22
N VAL A 65 -10.62 3.22 -4.33
CA VAL A 65 -9.44 4.10 -4.33
C VAL A 65 -9.80 5.43 -4.95
N TYR A 66 -9.51 6.51 -4.23
CA TYR A 66 -9.70 7.89 -4.68
C TYR A 66 -8.36 8.58 -4.86
N HIS A 67 -8.26 9.50 -5.81
CA HIS A 67 -7.24 10.54 -5.77
C HIS A 67 -7.58 11.50 -4.63
N CYS A 68 -6.57 11.97 -3.92
CA CYS A 68 -6.74 13.03 -2.95
C CYS A 68 -5.54 13.96 -2.88
N ARG A 69 -5.78 15.17 -2.37
CA ARG A 69 -4.75 16.20 -2.18
C ARG A 69 -4.70 16.63 -0.72
N HIS A 70 -3.51 16.65 -0.13
CA HIS A 70 -3.35 17.18 1.23
C HIS A 70 -3.65 18.68 1.23
N ARG A 71 -4.54 19.14 2.13
CA ARG A 71 -5.11 20.50 2.12
C ARG A 71 -4.09 21.61 2.26
N ILE A 72 -3.05 21.37 3.06
CA ILE A 72 -2.04 22.39 3.38
C ILE A 72 -0.90 22.36 2.36
N THR A 73 -0.25 21.21 2.16
CA THR A 73 0.91 21.06 1.28
C THR A 73 0.55 21.03 -0.22
N GLY A 74 -0.68 20.68 -0.57
CA GLY A 74 -1.09 20.50 -1.96
C GLY A 74 -0.55 19.22 -2.63
N GLU A 75 0.17 18.38 -1.87
CA GLU A 75 0.74 17.11 -2.33
C GLU A 75 -0.37 16.09 -2.62
N GLU A 76 -0.15 15.26 -3.63
CA GLU A 76 -1.13 14.32 -4.19
C GLU A 76 -0.89 12.89 -3.71
N PHE A 77 -1.98 12.19 -3.43
CA PHE A 77 -1.99 10.85 -2.86
C PHE A 77 -3.15 10.01 -3.43
N ALA A 78 -3.07 8.70 -3.21
CA ALA A 78 -4.17 7.77 -3.39
C ALA A 78 -4.74 7.39 -2.01
N ALA A 79 -6.05 7.49 -1.82
CA ALA A 79 -6.74 7.06 -0.60
C ALA A 79 -7.53 5.77 -0.89
N LYS A 80 -7.05 4.63 -0.37
CA LYS A 80 -7.72 3.32 -0.45
C LYS A 80 -8.64 3.14 0.76
N PHE A 81 -9.94 3.27 0.55
CA PHE A 81 -10.98 3.00 1.54
C PHE A 81 -11.27 1.50 1.55
N SER A 82 -10.85 0.80 2.60
CA SER A 82 -11.01 -0.64 2.73
C SER A 82 -12.09 -0.97 3.76
N SER A 83 -13.13 -1.70 3.34
CA SER A 83 -14.23 -2.11 4.22
C SER A 83 -13.73 -3.02 5.32
N ARG A 84 -14.05 -2.70 6.57
CA ARG A 84 -13.79 -3.55 7.73
C ARG A 84 -14.68 -4.79 7.76
N TRP A 85 -15.69 -4.84 6.92
CA TRP A 85 -16.67 -5.93 6.87
C TRP A 85 -16.66 -6.62 5.51
N ARG A 86 -16.46 -7.94 5.48
CA ARG A 86 -16.55 -8.76 4.26
C ARG A 86 -17.44 -9.96 4.53
N LEU A 87 -18.52 -10.12 3.76
CA LEU A 87 -19.50 -11.19 3.92
C LEU A 87 -19.99 -11.37 5.38
N GLY A 88 -20.11 -10.27 6.14
CA GLY A 88 -20.55 -10.27 7.54
C GLY A 88 -19.47 -10.54 8.59
N ALA A 89 -18.22 -10.81 8.19
CA ALA A 89 -17.08 -10.97 9.09
C ALA A 89 -16.27 -9.67 9.23
N ASP A 90 -15.72 -9.41 10.42
CA ASP A 90 -14.76 -8.33 10.65
C ASP A 90 -13.39 -8.74 10.11
N CYS A 91 -12.91 -8.01 9.09
CA CYS A 91 -11.62 -8.21 8.43
C CYS A 91 -10.62 -7.10 8.77
N THR A 92 -10.83 -6.37 9.87
CA THR A 92 -9.93 -5.31 10.31
C THR A 92 -8.49 -5.83 10.49
N SER A 93 -8.30 -7.08 10.93
CA SER A 93 -6.97 -7.69 11.08
C SER A 93 -6.21 -7.78 9.76
N ASP A 94 -6.90 -8.08 8.67
CA ASP A 94 -6.29 -8.31 7.36
C ASP A 94 -5.84 -6.98 6.75
N ILE A 95 -6.66 -5.93 6.91
CA ILE A 95 -6.27 -4.57 6.51
C ILE A 95 -5.11 -4.04 7.37
N LEU A 96 -5.11 -4.34 8.67
CA LEU A 96 -4.00 -3.94 9.55
C LEU A 96 -2.70 -4.73 9.27
N HIS A 97 -2.81 -5.94 8.72
CA HIS A 97 -1.66 -6.66 8.19
C HIS A 97 -1.04 -5.90 7.02
N GLU A 98 -1.84 -5.46 6.03
CA GLU A 98 -1.38 -4.63 4.91
C GLU A 98 -0.71 -3.34 5.42
N VAL A 99 -1.35 -2.62 6.35
CA VAL A 99 -0.79 -1.41 6.99
C VAL A 99 0.59 -1.71 7.62
N GLY A 100 0.68 -2.82 8.34
CA GLY A 100 1.92 -3.24 8.99
C GLY A 100 3.04 -3.53 8.00
N VAL A 101 2.72 -4.26 6.92
CA VAL A 101 3.66 -4.59 5.85
C VAL A 101 4.14 -3.32 5.12
N CYS A 102 3.24 -2.43 4.74
CA CYS A 102 3.62 -1.17 4.10
C CYS A 102 4.50 -0.30 5.00
N ALA A 103 4.22 -0.28 6.31
CA ALA A 103 5.07 0.42 7.29
C ALA A 103 6.47 -0.20 7.45
N LEU A 104 6.62 -1.52 7.29
CA LEU A 104 7.94 -2.19 7.23
C LEU A 104 8.70 -1.84 5.94
N LEU A 105 7.98 -1.69 4.84
CA LEU A 105 8.53 -1.38 3.51
C LEU A 105 8.80 0.12 3.27
N ARG A 106 8.69 0.98 4.30
CA ARG A 106 8.85 2.44 4.19
C ARG A 106 10.18 2.95 3.58
N GLN A 107 11.16 2.06 3.39
CA GLN A 107 12.48 2.36 2.80
C GLN A 107 12.72 1.65 1.47
N ALA A 108 11.76 0.83 1.00
CA ALA A 108 11.84 0.10 -0.26
C ALA A 108 11.37 1.02 -1.39
N GLN A 109 12.31 1.62 -2.12
CA GLN A 109 12.00 2.63 -3.15
C GLN A 109 11.08 2.13 -4.29
N ARG A 110 11.06 0.82 -4.54
CA ARG A 110 10.27 0.17 -5.61
C ARG A 110 8.93 -0.38 -5.12
N THR A 111 8.46 0.02 -3.94
CA THR A 111 7.12 -0.27 -3.43
C THR A 111 6.37 1.04 -3.20
N VAL A 112 5.06 1.05 -3.40
CA VAL A 112 4.20 2.19 -3.06
C VAL A 112 4.32 2.48 -1.56
N GLN A 113 4.51 3.75 -1.21
CA GLN A 113 4.73 4.17 0.18
C GLN A 113 3.41 4.51 0.87
N LEU A 114 3.19 3.96 2.07
CA LEU A 114 2.08 4.35 2.94
C LEU A 114 2.43 5.64 3.68
N LYS A 115 1.62 6.69 3.51
CA LYS A 115 1.78 7.99 4.19
C LYS A 115 1.12 7.97 5.55
N GLU A 116 -0.19 7.72 5.59
CA GLU A 116 -1.03 7.82 6.79
C GLU A 116 -2.19 6.82 6.74
N VAL A 117 -2.78 6.54 7.91
CA VAL A 117 -3.95 5.66 8.03
C VAL A 117 -5.02 6.39 8.82
N PHE A 118 -6.24 6.40 8.28
CA PHE A 118 -7.43 6.94 8.94
C PHE A 118 -8.43 5.84 9.24
N ARG A 119 -9.32 6.11 10.18
CA ARG A 119 -10.44 5.23 10.49
C ARG A 119 -11.76 5.96 10.31
N THR A 120 -12.68 5.30 9.62
CA THR A 120 -14.10 5.68 9.60
C THR A 120 -14.91 4.67 10.42
N GLU A 121 -16.23 4.87 10.50
CA GLU A 121 -17.12 3.93 11.20
C GLU A 121 -17.04 2.52 10.61
N THR A 122 -16.90 2.41 9.28
CA THR A 122 -17.00 1.16 8.53
C THR A 122 -15.71 0.76 7.81
N GLU A 123 -14.72 1.65 7.70
CA GLU A 123 -13.53 1.43 6.88
C GLU A 123 -12.23 1.81 7.61
N LEU A 124 -11.12 1.30 7.08
CA LEU A 124 -9.80 1.90 7.27
C LEU A 124 -9.38 2.52 5.93
N VAL A 125 -8.82 3.73 5.99
CA VAL A 125 -8.37 4.47 4.81
C VAL A 125 -6.87 4.55 4.81
N LEU A 126 -6.24 3.96 3.81
CA LEU A 126 -4.79 3.99 3.62
C LEU A 126 -4.46 5.11 2.63
N VAL A 127 -3.81 6.18 3.11
CA VAL A 127 -3.28 7.25 2.25
C VAL A 127 -1.90 6.84 1.78
N MET A 128 -1.74 6.67 0.49
CA MET A 128 -0.59 6.08 -0.17
C MET A 128 -0.05 7.01 -1.25
N GLU A 129 1.21 6.80 -1.62
CA GLU A 129 1.83 7.45 -2.77
C GLU A 129 0.95 7.31 -4.03
N TYR A 130 0.73 8.41 -4.73
CA TYR A 130 -0.07 8.43 -5.96
C TYR A 130 0.78 8.07 -7.18
N ALA A 131 0.31 7.10 -7.95
CA ALA A 131 0.90 6.70 -9.23
C ALA A 131 0.08 7.28 -10.38
N ALA A 132 0.53 8.43 -10.92
CA ALA A 132 -0.22 9.18 -11.92
C ALA A 132 -0.39 8.46 -13.28
N GLY A 133 0.47 7.47 -13.58
CA GLY A 133 0.39 6.69 -14.80
C GLY A 133 -0.54 5.47 -14.72
N GLY A 134 -1.26 5.29 -13.61
CA GLY A 134 -2.13 4.13 -13.41
C GLY A 134 -1.37 2.83 -13.19
N ASP A 135 -2.02 1.71 -13.49
CA ASP A 135 -1.42 0.37 -13.43
C ASP A 135 -0.99 -0.15 -14.81
N LEU A 136 -0.08 -1.12 -14.81
CA LEU A 136 0.48 -1.70 -16.02
C LEU A 136 -0.58 -2.48 -16.83
N GLN A 137 -1.64 -3.02 -16.19
CA GLN A 137 -2.71 -3.69 -16.92
C GLN A 137 -3.44 -2.71 -17.84
N THR A 138 -3.77 -1.52 -17.35
CA THR A 138 -4.44 -0.46 -18.12
C THR A 138 -3.62 -0.11 -19.37
N LEU A 139 -2.30 0.01 -19.22
CA LEU A 139 -1.41 0.26 -20.35
C LEU A 139 -1.45 -0.87 -21.39
N LEU A 140 -1.50 -2.13 -20.96
CA LEU A 140 -1.60 -3.29 -21.85
C LEU A 140 -2.97 -3.35 -22.55
N ASP A 141 -4.04 -2.96 -21.86
CA ASP A 141 -5.41 -2.95 -22.40
C ASP A 141 -5.62 -1.84 -23.45
N GLU A 142 -4.84 -0.75 -23.38
CA GLU A 142 -4.85 0.35 -24.36
C GLU A 142 -4.04 0.05 -25.64
N ASP A 143 -3.62 -1.20 -25.87
CA ASP A 143 -2.74 -1.63 -26.98
C ASP A 143 -1.38 -0.89 -27.02
N LEU A 144 -0.99 -0.22 -25.94
CA LEU A 144 0.33 0.39 -25.78
C LEU A 144 1.33 -0.71 -25.42
N VAL A 145 1.79 -1.45 -26.43
CA VAL A 145 2.76 -2.54 -26.22
C VAL A 145 4.13 -1.96 -25.85
N PRO A 146 4.68 -2.25 -24.66
CA PRO A 146 6.01 -1.80 -24.29
C PRO A 146 7.06 -2.37 -25.24
N TYR A 147 8.04 -1.57 -25.64
CA TYR A 147 9.18 -2.09 -26.41
C TYR A 147 10.06 -2.93 -25.49
N GLU A 148 10.93 -3.76 -26.07
CA GLU A 148 11.86 -4.61 -25.32
C GLU A 148 12.65 -3.83 -24.26
N ARG A 149 13.11 -2.62 -24.59
CA ARG A 149 13.83 -1.75 -23.65
C ARG A 149 12.98 -1.37 -22.43
N ASP A 150 11.68 -1.16 -22.62
CA ASP A 150 10.75 -0.73 -21.57
C ASP A 150 10.46 -1.93 -20.66
N VAL A 151 10.24 -3.11 -21.24
CA VAL A 151 10.09 -4.39 -20.50
C VAL A 151 11.33 -4.68 -19.66
N ILE A 152 12.53 -4.53 -20.21
CA ILE A 152 13.79 -4.71 -19.47
C ILE A 152 13.87 -3.72 -18.31
N SER A 153 13.52 -2.45 -18.53
CA SER A 153 13.52 -1.42 -17.48
C SER A 153 12.54 -1.78 -16.35
N PHE A 154 11.29 -2.08 -16.68
CA PHE A 154 10.26 -2.41 -15.69
C PHE A 154 10.59 -3.70 -14.93
N THR A 155 11.07 -4.73 -15.63
CA THR A 155 11.47 -6.00 -14.99
C THR A 155 12.62 -5.77 -14.01
N ARG A 156 13.63 -4.98 -14.38
CA ARG A 156 14.74 -4.63 -13.47
C ARG A 156 14.23 -3.93 -12.22
N GLN A 157 13.37 -2.93 -12.37
CA GLN A 157 12.80 -2.18 -11.25
C GLN A 157 11.93 -3.06 -10.34
N LEU A 158 11.12 -3.96 -10.90
CA LEU A 158 10.38 -4.96 -10.15
C LEU A 158 11.32 -5.86 -9.35
N LEU A 159 12.38 -6.39 -9.98
CA LEU A 159 13.36 -7.24 -9.30
C LEU A 159 14.10 -6.49 -8.18
N GLU A 160 14.45 -5.21 -8.38
CA GLU A 160 15.01 -4.35 -7.32
C GLU A 160 14.06 -4.25 -6.11
N GLY A 161 12.75 -4.11 -6.35
CA GLY A 161 11.73 -4.13 -5.30
C GLY A 161 11.60 -5.47 -4.59
N LEU A 162 11.57 -6.56 -5.36
CA LEU A 162 11.46 -7.91 -4.81
C LEU A 162 12.68 -8.29 -3.97
N VAL A 163 13.89 -7.87 -4.33
CA VAL A 163 15.07 -8.05 -3.47
C VAL A 163 14.83 -7.42 -2.10
N LYS A 164 14.31 -6.18 -2.04
CA LYS A 164 14.03 -5.50 -0.76
C LYS A 164 12.89 -6.11 0.03
N VAL A 165 11.85 -6.58 -0.64
CA VAL A 165 10.75 -7.33 -0.02
C VAL A 165 11.27 -8.64 0.58
N HIS A 166 12.07 -9.40 -0.19
CA HIS A 166 12.62 -10.68 0.25
C HIS A 166 13.71 -10.55 1.33
N ASP A 167 14.47 -9.44 1.37
CA ASP A 167 15.42 -9.13 2.47
C ASP A 167 14.73 -9.11 3.85
N LEU A 168 13.41 -8.82 3.88
CA LEU A 168 12.58 -8.83 5.10
C LEU A 168 11.89 -10.18 5.36
N ASN A 169 12.22 -11.22 4.59
CA ASN A 169 11.49 -12.50 4.54
C ASN A 169 10.00 -12.34 4.21
N LEU A 170 9.61 -11.26 3.54
CA LEU A 170 8.25 -11.03 3.08
C LEU A 170 8.10 -11.58 1.67
N VAL A 171 7.00 -12.25 1.36
CA VAL A 171 6.63 -12.65 -0.01
C VAL A 171 5.34 -11.95 -0.42
N HIS A 172 5.29 -11.42 -1.65
CA HIS A 172 4.14 -10.65 -2.14
C HIS A 172 2.90 -11.51 -2.44
N LEU A 173 3.12 -12.68 -3.04
CA LEU A 173 2.11 -13.66 -3.47
C LEU A 173 1.12 -13.22 -4.57
N ASP A 174 1.00 -11.92 -4.87
CA ASP A 174 0.09 -11.40 -5.92
C ASP A 174 0.80 -10.54 -6.99
N ILE A 175 1.89 -11.02 -7.59
CA ILE A 175 2.61 -10.26 -8.62
C ILE A 175 1.88 -10.43 -9.97
N LYS A 176 1.26 -9.35 -10.43
CA LYS A 176 0.50 -9.27 -11.69
C LYS A 176 0.50 -7.83 -12.21
N PRO A 177 0.17 -7.57 -13.49
CA PRO A 177 0.20 -6.22 -14.06
C PRO A 177 -0.64 -5.19 -13.30
N GLN A 178 -1.78 -5.60 -12.73
CA GLN A 178 -2.65 -4.72 -11.92
C GLN A 178 -1.95 -4.19 -10.64
N ASN A 179 -0.96 -4.93 -10.11
CA ASN A 179 -0.24 -4.58 -8.89
C ASN A 179 1.12 -3.92 -9.19
N LEU A 180 1.35 -3.53 -10.45
CA LEU A 180 2.51 -2.78 -10.89
C LEU A 180 2.04 -1.41 -11.37
N VAL A 181 2.33 -0.37 -10.61
CA VAL A 181 1.86 1.00 -10.89
C VAL A 181 2.95 1.87 -11.48
N LEU A 182 2.57 2.78 -12.36
CA LEU A 182 3.46 3.67 -13.09
C LEU A 182 3.50 5.05 -12.41
N MET A 183 4.70 5.49 -12.02
CA MET A 183 4.90 6.72 -11.26
C MET A 183 4.90 8.00 -12.12
N GLY A 184 4.51 7.87 -13.39
CA GLY A 184 4.45 8.94 -14.37
C GLY A 184 3.93 8.41 -15.71
N GLU A 185 3.91 9.26 -16.72
CA GLU A 185 3.44 8.89 -18.05
C GLU A 185 4.42 7.95 -18.76
N PHE A 186 3.89 6.88 -19.37
CA PHE A 186 4.67 6.00 -20.23
C PHE A 186 5.13 6.75 -21.50
N PRO A 187 6.34 6.51 -22.03
CA PRO A 187 7.32 5.48 -21.63
C PRO A 187 8.33 5.93 -20.57
N ASP A 188 8.41 7.23 -20.26
CA ASP A 188 9.44 7.80 -19.40
C ASP A 188 9.01 7.80 -17.93
N CYS A 189 8.72 6.60 -17.39
CA CYS A 189 8.27 6.42 -16.03
C CYS A 189 8.93 5.25 -15.30
N ASP A 190 8.87 5.31 -13.97
CA ASP A 190 9.29 4.22 -13.09
C ASP A 190 8.08 3.37 -12.69
N VAL A 191 8.33 2.10 -12.37
CA VAL A 191 7.32 1.16 -11.88
C VAL A 191 7.54 0.87 -10.39
N LYS A 192 6.43 0.77 -9.64
CA LYS A 192 6.43 0.33 -8.24
C LYS A 192 5.43 -0.79 -8.02
N LEU A 193 5.78 -1.69 -7.10
CA LEU A 193 4.90 -2.74 -6.61
C LEU A 193 3.92 -2.19 -5.58
N CYS A 194 2.66 -2.57 -5.66
CA CYS A 194 1.62 -2.21 -4.71
C CYS A 194 0.78 -3.43 -4.30
N ASP A 195 -0.13 -3.23 -3.35
CA ASP A 195 -1.09 -4.24 -2.86
C ASP A 195 -0.45 -5.45 -2.15
N PHE A 196 -0.16 -5.27 -0.86
CA PHE A 196 0.44 -6.28 0.00
C PHE A 196 -0.60 -7.04 0.85
N GLU A 197 -1.88 -6.98 0.48
CA GLU A 197 -2.97 -7.51 1.30
C GLU A 197 -2.85 -9.00 1.59
N ILE A 198 -2.40 -9.78 0.60
CA ILE A 198 -2.18 -11.23 0.74
C ILE A 198 -0.71 -11.60 0.95
N SER A 199 0.17 -10.62 1.15
CA SER A 199 1.58 -10.89 1.39
C SER A 199 1.80 -11.71 2.68
N ARG A 200 2.95 -12.37 2.84
CA ARG A 200 3.24 -13.19 4.03
C ARG A 200 4.67 -13.04 4.50
N LEU A 201 4.85 -12.88 5.82
CA LEU A 201 6.17 -12.96 6.43
C LEU A 201 6.53 -14.43 6.69
N LEU A 202 7.62 -14.88 6.09
CA LEU A 202 8.13 -16.23 6.23
C LEU A 202 8.99 -16.34 7.50
N THR A 203 8.72 -17.38 8.29
CA THR A 203 9.58 -17.77 9.40
C THR A 203 10.52 -18.87 8.91
N PRO A 204 11.86 -18.72 9.04
CA PRO A 204 12.80 -19.75 8.60
C PRO A 204 12.44 -21.14 9.15
N GLY A 205 12.38 -22.13 8.25
CA GLY A 205 12.05 -23.52 8.61
C GLY A 205 10.55 -23.80 8.81
N ARG A 206 9.65 -22.84 8.55
CA ARG A 206 8.20 -23.08 8.51
C ARG A 206 7.65 -22.89 7.11
N GLU A 207 6.78 -23.81 6.70
CA GLU A 207 5.99 -23.67 5.47
C GLU A 207 4.72 -22.89 5.78
N VAL A 208 4.48 -21.82 5.02
CA VAL A 208 3.17 -21.18 4.94
C VAL A 208 2.47 -21.75 3.71
N ARG A 209 1.27 -22.33 3.90
CA ARG A 209 0.45 -22.86 2.81
C ARG A 209 -0.77 -21.99 2.62
N GLU A 210 -0.85 -21.35 1.46
CA GLU A 210 -1.98 -20.53 1.07
C GLU A 210 -2.55 -21.06 -0.24
N ILE A 211 -3.88 -21.21 -0.29
CA ILE A 211 -4.58 -21.54 -1.52
C ILE A 211 -4.86 -20.22 -2.21
N LEU A 212 -4.05 -19.90 -3.22
CA LEU A 212 -4.22 -18.71 -4.05
C LEU A 212 -5.08 -19.07 -5.27
N GLY A 213 -6.27 -18.47 -5.39
CA GLY A 213 -7.16 -18.63 -6.53
C GLY A 213 -8.57 -18.15 -6.23
N HIS A 214 -9.10 -17.26 -7.07
CA HIS A 214 -10.53 -16.96 -7.10
C HIS A 214 -11.26 -18.12 -7.78
N SER A 215 -12.17 -18.76 -7.05
CA SER A 215 -13.27 -19.56 -7.61
C SER A 215 -14.33 -18.67 -8.24
#